data_AF-A0A1V6F305-F1
#
_entry.id   AF-A0A1V6F305-F1
#
_cell.length_a   1.000
_cell.length_b   1.000
_cell.length_c   1.000
_cell.angle_alpha   90.00
_cell.angle_beta   90.00
_cell.angle_gamma   90.00
#
_symmetry.space_group_name_H-M   'P 1'
#
loop_
_entity.id
_entity.type
_entity.pdbx_description
1 polymer ?
#
loop_
_entity_poly.entity_id
_entity_poly.type
_entity_poly.pdbx_seq_one_letter_code
_entity_poly.pdbx_strand_id
1 'polypeptide(L)'
;MVSTVMAHWCESRTRDEVLAALAKAKIPAGPVYSPQEALDDPHIQASDMLPMRQFAGMAASYPLAPHPVDLSDTPAGFHRSAPVLGEHTDEILRELGYAAEAIRQLHASGVV
;
A
#
# COMPACT_ATOMS: atom_id res chain seq x y z
N MET A 1 38.31 -0.50 -8.78
CA MET A 1 36.97 0.06 -9.07
C MET A 1 36.54 0.88 -7.86
N VAL A 2 35.91 2.05 -8.06
CA VAL A 2 35.45 2.93 -6.97
C VAL A 2 34.54 2.20 -5.97
N SER A 3 33.75 1.24 -6.45
CA SER A 3 32.88 0.38 -5.63
C SER A 3 33.63 -0.45 -4.58
N THR A 4 34.83 -0.96 -4.89
CA THR A 4 35.62 -1.78 -3.96
C THR A 4 36.16 -0.96 -2.78
N VAL A 5 36.61 0.26 -3.05
CA VAL A 5 37.12 1.17 -2.01
C VAL A 5 35.99 1.55 -1.05
N MET A 6 34.80 1.83 -1.60
CA MET A 6 33.63 2.16 -0.80
C MET A 6 33.18 0.99 0.07
N ALA A 7 33.15 -0.23 -0.49
CA ALA A 7 32.79 -1.44 0.27
C ALA A 7 33.72 -1.64 1.48
N HIS A 8 35.04 -1.61 1.26
CA HIS A 8 36.01 -1.76 2.34
C HIS A 8 35.92 -0.64 3.39
N TRP A 9 35.60 0.59 2.96
CA TRP A 9 35.38 1.70 3.90
C TRP A 9 34.13 1.49 4.78
N CYS A 10 33.08 0.86 4.24
CA CYS A 10 31.86 0.54 4.99
C CYS A 10 32.00 -0.67 5.93
N GLU A 11 32.89 -1.63 5.66
CA GLU A 11 33.02 -2.90 6.42
C GLU A 11 33.21 -2.73 7.94
N SER A 12 33.85 -1.64 8.36
CA SER A 12 34.18 -1.36 9.77
C SER A 12 33.20 -0.41 10.46
N ARG A 13 32.09 -0.05 9.79
CA ARG A 13 31.14 0.98 10.25
C ARG A 13 29.72 0.46 10.26
N THR A 14 28.92 0.94 11.19
CA THR A 14 27.47 0.70 11.16
C THR A 14 26.81 1.53 10.05
N ARG A 15 25.60 1.13 9.64
CA ARG A 15 24.78 1.88 8.67
C ARG A 15 24.66 3.37 9.07
N ASP A 16 24.40 3.63 10.34
CA ASP A 16 24.12 4.98 10.84
C ASP A 16 25.39 5.84 10.85
N GLU A 17 26.55 5.26 11.18
CA GLU A 17 27.86 5.92 11.07
C GLU A 17 28.20 6.29 9.62
N VAL A 18 27.92 5.38 8.69
CA VAL A 18 28.11 5.63 7.26
C VAL A 18 27.21 6.78 6.78
N LEU A 19 25.91 6.73 7.09
CA LEU A 19 24.97 7.79 6.70
C LEU A 19 25.34 9.15 7.29
N ALA A 20 25.74 9.20 8.56
CA ALA A 20 26.19 10.44 9.21
C ALA A 20 27.44 11.03 8.54
N ALA A 21 28.41 10.19 8.19
CA ALA A 21 29.63 10.62 7.50
C ALA A 21 29.34 11.13 6.08
N LEU A 22 28.46 10.47 5.33
CA LEU A 22 28.05 10.89 3.99
C LEU A 22 27.24 12.19 4.03
N ALA A 23 26.32 12.34 4.99
CA ALA A 23 25.57 13.57 5.20
C ALA A 23 26.49 14.76 5.51
N LYS A 24 27.52 14.57 6.37
CA LYS A 24 28.53 15.59 6.66
C LYS A 24 29.32 16.01 5.41
N ALA A 25 29.59 15.05 4.51
CA ALA A 25 30.23 15.29 3.23
C ALA A 25 29.28 15.85 2.16
N LYS A 26 27.98 16.06 2.48
CA LYS A 26 26.92 16.47 1.55
C LYS A 26 26.73 15.49 0.38
N ILE A 27 26.99 14.21 0.62
CA ILE A 27 26.74 13.14 -0.33
C ILE A 27 25.34 12.59 -0.05
N PRO A 28 24.41 12.62 -1.03
CA PRO A 28 23.07 12.07 -0.84
C PRO A 28 23.14 10.56 -0.68
N ALA A 29 22.66 10.08 0.46
CA ALA A 29 22.55 8.67 0.78
C ALA A 29 21.33 8.45 1.68
N GLY A 30 20.72 7.28 1.57
CA GLY A 30 19.61 6.85 2.40
C GLY A 30 19.81 5.41 2.86
N PRO A 31 19.21 5.02 3.99
CA PRO A 31 19.22 3.63 4.43
C PRO A 31 18.45 2.75 3.43
N VAL A 32 18.88 1.50 3.30
CA VAL A 32 18.06 0.46 2.69
C VAL A 32 17.20 -0.13 3.80
N TYR A 33 15.90 0.12 3.75
CA TYR A 33 14.94 -0.39 4.72
C TYR A 33 14.45 -1.80 4.37
N SER A 34 14.27 -2.62 5.40
CA SER A 34 13.36 -3.76 5.36
C SER A 34 11.90 -3.29 5.33
N PRO A 35 10.93 -4.15 4.94
CA PRO A 35 9.51 -3.78 4.96
C PRO A 35 9.02 -3.29 6.33
N GLN A 36 9.49 -3.90 7.42
CA GLN A 36 9.11 -3.48 8.78
C GLN A 36 9.72 -2.13 9.15
N GLU A 37 11.00 -1.90 8.84
CA GLU A 37 11.63 -0.59 9.08
C GLU A 37 10.95 0.52 8.30
N ALA A 38 10.48 0.25 7.08
CA ALA A 38 9.70 1.21 6.31
C ALA A 38 8.36 1.51 6.98
N LEU A 39 7.66 0.50 7.51
CA LEU A 39 6.41 0.72 8.24
C LEU A 39 6.62 1.49 9.54
N ASP A 40 7.73 1.26 10.24
CA ASP A 40 8.01 1.92 11.53
C ASP A 40 8.65 3.31 11.39
N ASP A 41 9.01 3.72 10.16
CA ASP A 41 9.68 4.99 9.91
C ASP A 41 8.73 6.19 10.21
N PRO A 42 9.15 7.16 11.05
CA PRO A 42 8.30 8.29 11.43
C PRO A 42 7.88 9.18 10.26
N HIS A 43 8.72 9.31 9.23
CA HIS A 43 8.37 10.06 8.04
C HIS A 43 7.32 9.33 7.21
N ILE A 44 7.40 8.00 7.10
CA ILE A 44 6.40 7.17 6.41
C ILE A 44 5.04 7.24 7.12
N GLN A 45 5.03 7.15 8.46
CA GLN A 45 3.83 7.28 9.27
C GLN A 45 3.22 8.70 9.20
N ALA A 46 4.04 9.74 9.21
CA ALA A 46 3.57 11.13 9.13
C ALA A 46 3.08 11.54 7.73
N SER A 47 3.59 10.90 6.67
CA SER A 47 3.29 11.25 5.28
C SER A 47 2.13 10.46 4.68
N ASP A 48 1.42 9.66 5.50
CA ASP A 48 0.29 8.80 5.09
C ASP A 48 0.59 7.94 3.84
N MET A 49 1.85 7.49 3.70
CA MET A 49 2.29 6.71 2.54
C MET A 49 1.84 5.25 2.60
N LEU A 50 1.57 4.72 3.80
CA LEU A 50 1.11 3.35 4.04
C LEU A 50 0.00 3.33 5.13
N PRO A 51 -1.15 3.97 4.90
CA PRO A 51 -2.26 3.96 5.85
C PRO A 51 -2.71 2.55 6.17
N MET A 52 -2.99 2.30 7.45
CA MET A 52 -3.62 1.07 7.90
C MET A 52 -5.09 1.06 7.48
N ARG A 53 -5.52 0.02 6.76
CA ARG A 53 -6.89 -0.15 6.25
C ARG A 53 -7.48 -1.47 6.69
N GLN A 54 -8.76 -1.47 7.05
CA GLN A 54 -9.52 -2.66 7.38
C GLN A 54 -10.32 -3.14 6.17
N PHE A 55 -10.31 -4.45 5.93
CA PHE A 55 -11.06 -5.11 4.86
C PHE A 55 -12.14 -6.02 5.45
N ALA A 56 -13.26 -6.14 4.75
CA ALA A 56 -14.34 -7.05 5.14
C ALA A 56 -13.82 -8.49 5.17
N GLY A 57 -14.08 -9.19 6.28
CA GLY A 57 -13.60 -10.56 6.50
C GLY A 57 -12.17 -10.68 7.05
N MET A 58 -11.46 -9.57 7.26
CA MET A 58 -10.14 -9.59 7.89
C MET A 58 -10.16 -9.19 9.37
N ALA A 59 -9.30 -9.83 10.16
CA ALA A 59 -9.24 -9.64 11.62
C ALA A 59 -8.49 -8.37 12.06
N ALA A 60 -7.64 -7.83 11.20
CA ALA A 60 -6.79 -6.67 11.50
C ALA A 60 -6.83 -5.64 10.36
N SER A 61 -6.24 -4.47 10.63
CA SER A 61 -5.90 -3.52 9.59
C SER A 61 -4.55 -3.85 8.98
N TYR A 62 -4.37 -3.53 7.70
CA TYR A 62 -3.14 -3.79 6.94
C TYR A 62 -2.68 -2.53 6.22
N PRO A 63 -1.36 -2.34 6.06
CA PRO A 63 -0.82 -1.19 5.34
C PRO A 63 -1.12 -1.31 3.85
N LEU A 64 -1.70 -0.27 3.26
CA LEU A 64 -1.98 -0.22 1.83
C LEU A 64 -1.46 1.10 1.25
N ALA A 65 -0.59 1.01 0.24
CA ALA A 65 -0.09 2.18 -0.46
C ALA A 65 -1.23 2.87 -1.22
N PRO A 66 -1.46 4.18 -1.01
CA PRO A 66 -2.46 4.94 -1.75
C PRO A 66 -1.99 5.18 -3.19
N HIS A 67 -2.75 6.00 -3.91
CA HIS A 67 -2.31 6.47 -5.22
C HIS A 67 -0.93 7.17 -5.08
N PRO A 68 0.05 6.87 -5.94
CA PRO A 68 1.45 7.31 -5.74
C PRO A 68 1.67 8.81 -6.01
N VAL A 69 0.63 9.53 -6.41
CA VAL A 69 0.70 10.95 -6.79
C VAL A 69 -0.48 11.68 -6.16
N ASP A 70 -0.19 12.81 -5.53
CA ASP A 70 -1.21 13.73 -5.04
C ASP A 70 -1.72 14.64 -6.16
N LEU A 71 -3.03 14.75 -6.27
CA LEU A 71 -3.71 15.58 -7.26
C LEU A 71 -4.46 16.70 -6.54
N SER A 72 -4.18 17.96 -6.88
CA SER A 72 -4.79 19.12 -6.21
C SER A 72 -6.29 19.24 -6.46
N ASP A 73 -6.72 19.01 -7.70
CA ASP A 73 -8.10 19.31 -8.13
C ASP A 73 -9.01 18.08 -8.01
N THR A 74 -8.42 16.89 -8.17
CA THR A 74 -9.12 15.60 -8.07
C THR A 74 -8.34 14.65 -7.17
N PRO A 75 -8.32 14.88 -5.84
CA PRO A 75 -7.56 14.05 -4.91
C PRO A 75 -7.87 12.56 -5.11
N ALA A 76 -6.85 11.80 -5.47
CA ALA A 76 -6.96 10.35 -5.62
C ALA A 76 -6.98 9.71 -4.22
N GLY A 77 -7.66 8.56 -4.09
CA GLY A 77 -7.66 7.86 -2.82
C GLY A 77 -8.61 6.67 -2.78
N PHE A 78 -8.68 6.08 -1.60
CA PHE A 78 -9.60 4.98 -1.33
C PHE A 78 -11.01 5.53 -1.08
N HIS A 79 -11.93 5.30 -2.04
CA HIS A 79 -13.32 5.72 -1.90
C HIS A 79 -14.21 4.66 -1.25
N ARG A 80 -13.84 3.38 -1.38
CA ARG A 80 -14.52 2.22 -0.78
C ARG A 80 -13.52 1.11 -0.53
N SER A 81 -13.83 0.24 0.43
CA SER A 81 -13.06 -1.00 0.63
C SER A 81 -13.23 -1.95 -0.56
N ALA A 82 -12.28 -2.89 -0.71
CA ALA A 82 -12.43 -3.96 -1.68
C ALA A 82 -13.68 -4.78 -1.34
N PRO A 83 -14.55 -5.06 -2.33
CA PRO A 83 -15.77 -5.81 -2.08
C PRO A 83 -15.47 -7.27 -1.76
N VAL A 84 -16.37 -7.90 -0.99
CA VAL A 84 -16.37 -9.35 -0.87
C VAL A 84 -16.93 -10.01 -2.13
N LEU A 85 -16.69 -11.33 -2.24
CA LEU A 85 -17.22 -12.11 -3.35
C LEU A 85 -18.76 -11.98 -3.39
N GLY A 86 -19.28 -11.52 -4.52
CA GLY A 86 -20.72 -11.38 -4.76
C GLY A 86 -21.40 -10.16 -4.11
N GLU A 87 -20.66 -9.26 -3.46
CA GLU A 87 -21.25 -8.12 -2.72
C GLU A 87 -22.19 -7.26 -3.59
N HIS A 88 -21.80 -7.02 -4.84
CA HIS A 88 -22.54 -6.18 -5.77
C HIS A 88 -23.34 -6.97 -6.83
N THR A 89 -23.44 -8.30 -6.72
CA THR A 89 -24.12 -9.14 -7.74
C THR A 89 -25.56 -8.68 -7.97
N ASP A 90 -26.35 -8.55 -6.90
CA ASP A 90 -27.75 -8.15 -7.01
C ASP A 90 -27.93 -6.70 -7.43
N GLU A 91 -27.03 -5.80 -7.01
CA GLU A 91 -27.03 -4.40 -7.40
C GLU A 91 -26.88 -4.27 -8.92
N ILE A 92 -25.85 -4.90 -9.47
CA ILE A 92 -25.56 -4.89 -10.90
C ILE A 92 -26.69 -5.57 -11.70
N LEU A 93 -27.23 -6.71 -11.25
CA LEU A 93 -28.35 -7.36 -11.94
C LEU A 93 -29.61 -6.48 -11.98
N ARG A 94 -29.90 -5.73 -10.91
CA ARG A 94 -31.00 -4.77 -10.90
C ARG A 94 -30.75 -3.60 -11.84
N GLU A 95 -29.53 -3.06 -11.87
CA GLU A 95 -29.14 -1.99 -12.81
C GLU A 95 -29.26 -2.41 -14.27
N LEU A 96 -29.00 -3.69 -14.55
CA LEU A 96 -29.18 -4.29 -15.88
C LEU A 96 -30.66 -4.58 -16.22
N GLY A 97 -31.60 -4.34 -15.30
CA GLY A 97 -33.03 -4.49 -15.54
C GLY A 97 -33.62 -5.86 -15.21
N TYR A 98 -32.88 -6.73 -14.51
CA TYR A 98 -33.43 -8.02 -14.07
C TYR A 98 -34.49 -7.81 -12.98
N ALA A 99 -35.64 -8.45 -13.15
CA ALA A 99 -36.66 -8.50 -12.10
C ALA A 99 -36.17 -9.30 -10.90
N ALA A 100 -36.63 -8.95 -9.69
CA ALA A 100 -36.24 -9.62 -8.44
C ALA A 100 -36.47 -11.14 -8.47
N GLU A 101 -37.50 -11.60 -9.18
CA GLU A 101 -37.78 -13.03 -9.36
C GLU A 101 -36.71 -13.74 -10.22
N ALA A 102 -36.26 -13.10 -11.30
CA ALA A 102 -35.20 -13.66 -12.14
C ALA A 102 -33.86 -13.74 -11.37
N ILE A 103 -33.55 -12.72 -10.57
CA ILE A 103 -32.34 -12.72 -9.72
C ILE A 103 -32.38 -13.89 -8.73
N ARG A 104 -33.51 -14.12 -8.06
CA ARG A 104 -33.68 -15.27 -7.17
C ARG A 104 -33.44 -16.62 -7.87
N GLN A 105 -33.91 -16.76 -9.11
CA GLN A 105 -33.71 -17.99 -9.89
C GLN A 105 -32.24 -18.20 -10.27
N LEU A 106 -31.49 -17.13 -10.55
CA LEU A 106 -30.05 -17.21 -10.83
C LEU A 106 -29.27 -17.69 -9.60
N HIS A 107 -29.60 -17.17 -8.41
CA HIS A 107 -29.03 -17.67 -7.15
C HIS A 107 -29.40 -19.13 -6.90
N ALA A 108 -30.69 -19.48 -7.06
CA ALA A 108 -31.16 -20.85 -6.82
C ALA A 108 -30.56 -21.89 -7.78
N SER A 109 -30.16 -21.47 -8.98
CA SER A 109 -29.49 -22.32 -9.98
C SER A 109 -27.96 -22.33 -9.84
N GLY A 110 -27.39 -21.57 -8.91
CA GLY A 110 -25.94 -21.49 -8.67
C GLY A 110 -25.17 -20.86 -9.83
N VAL A 111 -25.85 -20.09 -10.68
CA VAL A 111 -25.24 -19.35 -11.80
C VAL A 111 -24.53 -18.09 -11.29
N VAL A 112 -25.05 -17.50 -10.21
CA VAL A 112 -24.49 -16.34 -9.50
C VAL A 112 -24.42 -16.59 -8.01
#